data_AF-A0A920AY32-F1
#
_entry.id   AF-A0A920AY32-F1
#
_cell.length_a   1.000
_cell.length_b   1.000
_cell.length_c   1.000
_cell.angle_alpha   90.00
_cell.angle_beta   90.00
_cell.angle_gamma   90.00
#
_symmetry.space_group_name_H-M   'P 1'
#
loop_
_entity.id
_entity.type
_entity.pdbx_description
1 polymer ?
#
loop_
_entity_poly.entity_id
_entity_poly.type
_entity_poly.pdbx_seq_one_letter_code
_entity_poly.pdbx_strand_id
1 'polypeptide(L)'
;MKLGRNDPCHCGSQRKFKDCCAKTSPNSQYQKVVGIFIFVVVGAWFLLDIYSSSKNAGSALPANRVWSEEHGHWHEVGVDNHSQSYSKRPPGLAPKGKVWSEEHGHWHDIVPPKNPNFER
;
A
#
# COMPACT_ATOMS: atom_id res chain seq x y z
N MET A 1 -4.18 -55.13 -20.63
CA MET A 1 -3.23 -54.12 -20.10
C MET A 1 -3.80 -52.74 -20.39
N LYS A 2 -3.85 -51.82 -19.42
CA LYS A 2 -4.27 -50.44 -19.67
C LYS A 2 -3.03 -49.66 -20.15
N LEU A 3 -3.02 -49.23 -21.41
CA LEU A 3 -1.96 -48.35 -21.92
C LEU A 3 -2.09 -46.97 -21.27
N GLY A 4 -1.02 -46.45 -20.69
CA GLY A 4 -0.96 -45.11 -20.12
C GLY A 4 -0.92 -44.03 -21.21
N ARG A 5 -1.48 -42.85 -20.92
CA ARG A 5 -1.55 -41.73 -21.87
C ARG A 5 -0.18 -41.27 -22.40
N ASN A 6 0.88 -41.41 -21.60
CA ASN A 6 2.23 -41.02 -21.96
C ASN A 6 3.08 -42.18 -22.52
N ASP A 7 2.55 -43.41 -22.58
CA ASP A 7 3.31 -44.58 -23.02
C ASP A 7 3.55 -44.56 -24.55
N PRO A 8 4.59 -45.27 -25.04
CA PRO A 8 4.81 -45.43 -26.47
C PRO A 8 3.58 -45.99 -27.16
N CYS A 9 3.16 -45.35 -28.24
CA CYS A 9 1.95 -45.78 -28.93
C CYS A 9 2.19 -47.11 -29.67
N HIS A 10 1.23 -48.04 -29.54
CA HIS A 10 1.27 -49.33 -30.25
C HIS A 10 1.16 -49.20 -31.78
N CYS A 11 0.89 -48.01 -32.29
CA CYS A 11 0.82 -47.70 -33.73
C CYS A 11 2.20 -47.75 -34.44
N GLY A 12 3.31 -47.97 -33.70
CA GLY A 12 4.67 -47.97 -34.24
C GLY A 12 5.25 -46.58 -34.51
N SER A 13 4.52 -45.50 -34.18
CA SER A 13 4.94 -44.13 -34.46
C SER A 13 6.03 -43.57 -33.54
N GLN A 14 6.44 -44.33 -32.51
CA GLN A 14 7.34 -43.89 -31.42
C GLN A 14 6.88 -42.64 -30.64
N ARG A 15 5.66 -42.13 -30.87
CA ARG A 15 5.08 -40.99 -30.15
C ARG A 15 4.28 -41.47 -28.93
N LYS A 16 4.02 -40.58 -27.97
CA LYS A 16 3.15 -40.86 -26.82
C LYS A 16 1.74 -41.24 -27.30
N PHE A 17 1.08 -42.16 -26.61
CA PHE A 17 -0.28 -42.62 -26.96
C PHE A 17 -1.27 -41.45 -27.12
N LYS A 18 -1.24 -40.46 -26.22
CA LYS A 18 -2.06 -39.24 -26.28
C LYS A 18 -1.83 -38.36 -27.52
N ASP A 19 -0.66 -38.47 -28.14
CA ASP A 19 -0.26 -37.66 -29.29
C ASP A 19 -0.34 -38.44 -30.63
N CYS A 20 -0.50 -39.78 -30.61
CA CYS A 20 -0.85 -40.65 -31.76
C CYS A 20 -2.35 -41.00 -31.72
N CYS A 21 -2.71 -42.21 -31.30
CA CYS A 21 -4.06 -42.76 -31.41
C CYS A 21 -5.09 -42.15 -30.45
N ALA A 22 -4.67 -41.51 -29.36
CA ALA A 22 -5.57 -40.83 -28.41
C ALA A 22 -5.59 -39.30 -28.58
N LYS A 23 -5.10 -38.78 -29.71
CA LYS A 23 -5.09 -37.35 -30.00
C LYS A 23 -6.51 -36.87 -30.31
N THR A 24 -7.15 -36.26 -29.33
CA THR A 24 -8.29 -35.37 -29.58
C THR A 24 -7.70 -34.05 -30.06
N SER A 25 -7.93 -33.67 -31.31
CA SER A 25 -7.54 -32.34 -31.82
C SER A 25 -8.56 -31.32 -31.33
N PRO A 26 -8.27 -30.49 -30.31
CA PRO A 26 -9.09 -29.31 -30.10
C PRO A 26 -9.01 -28.46 -31.37
N ASN A 27 -10.09 -27.73 -31.69
CA ASN A 27 -10.08 -26.85 -32.85
C ASN A 27 -8.94 -25.82 -32.66
N SER A 28 -7.93 -25.88 -33.56
CA SER A 28 -6.73 -25.03 -33.49
C SER A 28 -7.07 -23.55 -33.49
N GLN A 29 -8.17 -23.17 -34.14
CA GLN A 29 -8.68 -21.80 -34.14
C GLN A 29 -9.22 -21.42 -32.77
N TYR A 30 -10.00 -22.28 -32.11
CA TYR A 30 -10.53 -22.01 -30.76
C TYR A 30 -9.41 -21.85 -29.73
N GLN A 31 -8.38 -22.69 -29.77
CA GLN A 31 -7.22 -22.57 -28.88
C GLN A 31 -6.47 -21.24 -29.07
N LYS A 32 -6.33 -20.77 -30.30
CA LYS A 32 -5.73 -19.45 -30.60
C LYS A 32 -6.60 -18.30 -30.09
N VAL A 33 -7.91 -18.37 -30.29
CA VAL A 33 -8.85 -17.34 -29.80
C VAL A 33 -8.84 -17.27 -28.28
N VAL A 34 -8.86 -18.42 -27.59
CA VAL A 34 -8.76 -18.48 -26.11
C VAL A 34 -7.42 -17.91 -25.63
N GLY A 35 -6.32 -18.27 -26.29
CA GLY A 35 -4.99 -17.73 -25.96
C GLY A 35 -4.92 -16.22 -26.11
N ILE A 36 -5.44 -15.67 -27.21
CA ILE A 36 -5.50 -14.21 -27.45
C ILE A 36 -6.38 -13.55 -26.39
N PHE A 37 -7.55 -14.11 -26.08
CA PHE A 37 -8.45 -13.54 -25.09
C PHE A 37 -7.80 -13.47 -23.70
N ILE A 38 -7.13 -14.55 -23.26
CA ILE A 38 -6.40 -14.56 -21.98
C ILE A 38 -5.31 -13.48 -21.97
N PHE A 39 -4.53 -13.36 -23.05
CA PHE A 39 -3.48 -12.35 -23.15
C PHE A 39 -4.03 -10.92 -23.09
N VAL A 40 -5.15 -10.64 -23.78
CA VAL A 40 -5.81 -9.32 -23.75
C VAL A 40 -6.36 -9.01 -22.37
N VAL A 41 -7.01 -9.97 -21.70
CA VAL A 41 -7.57 -9.76 -20.35
C VAL A 41 -6.47 -9.50 -19.33
N VAL A 42 -5.40 -10.31 -19.33
CA VAL A 42 -4.26 -10.12 -18.41
C VAL A 42 -3.54 -8.81 -18.71
N GLY A 43 -3.31 -8.50 -19.99
CA GLY A 43 -2.71 -7.24 -20.42
C GLY A 43 -3.54 -6.03 -20.00
N ALA A 44 -4.86 -6.07 -20.20
CA ALA A 44 -5.76 -4.99 -19.79
C ALA A 44 -5.78 -4.81 -18.27
N TRP A 45 -5.83 -5.90 -17.49
CA TRP A 45 -5.73 -5.84 -16.03
C TRP A 45 -4.41 -5.22 -15.57
N PHE A 46 -3.27 -5.61 -16.18
CA PHE A 46 -1.95 -5.06 -15.88
C PHE A 46 -1.82 -3.57 -16.26
N LEU A 47 -2.34 -3.17 -17.42
CA LEU A 47 -2.37 -1.77 -17.83
C LEU A 47 -3.25 -0.91 -16.91
N LEU A 48 -4.40 -1.45 -16.48
CA LEU A 48 -5.26 -0.80 -15.49
C LEU A 48 -4.59 -0.72 -14.12
N ASP A 49 -3.84 -1.74 -13.70
CA ASP A 49 -3.08 -1.75 -12.45
C ASP A 49 -1.99 -0.67 -12.45
N ILE A 50 -1.20 -0.57 -13.53
CA ILE A 50 -0.20 0.49 -13.73
C ILE A 50 -0.86 1.87 -13.75
N TYR A 51 -1.95 2.03 -14.51
CA TYR A 51 -2.68 3.31 -14.58
C TYR A 51 -3.27 3.68 -13.22
N SER A 52 -3.80 2.70 -12.48
CA SER A 52 -4.33 2.90 -11.13
C SER A 52 -3.23 3.29 -10.14
N SER A 53 -2.07 2.68 -10.26
CA SER A 53 -0.87 3.03 -9.48
C SER A 53 -0.39 4.44 -9.81
N SER A 54 -0.46 4.87 -11.07
CA SER A 54 -0.10 6.22 -11.51
C SER A 54 -1.07 7.29 -10.97
N LYS A 55 -2.40 7.09 -11.01
CA LYS A 55 -3.35 8.04 -10.40
C LYS A 55 -3.20 8.11 -8.87
N ASN A 56 -2.84 7.00 -8.22
CA ASN A 56 -2.58 6.97 -6.78
C ASN A 56 -1.23 7.64 -6.44
N ALA A 57 -0.27 7.67 -7.38
CA ALA A 57 0.96 8.46 -7.24
C ALA A 57 0.71 9.98 -7.32
N GLY A 58 -0.40 10.42 -7.93
CA GLY A 58 -0.87 11.80 -7.91
C GLY A 58 -1.41 12.27 -6.55
N SER A 59 -1.59 11.36 -5.59
CA SER A 59 -1.94 11.69 -4.20
C SER A 59 -0.71 11.73 -3.27
N ALA A 60 0.49 11.40 -3.78
CA ALA A 60 1.71 11.23 -2.99
C ALA A 60 2.70 12.40 -3.07
N LEU A 61 2.23 13.60 -3.43
CA LEU A 61 3.05 14.81 -3.35
C LEU A 61 2.21 15.99 -2.84
N PRO A 62 2.45 16.43 -1.61
CA PRO A 62 3.01 17.75 -1.41
C PRO A 62 4.54 17.58 -1.44
N ALA A 63 5.19 18.34 -2.32
CA ALA A 63 6.64 18.39 -2.50
C ALA A 63 7.36 19.02 -1.29
N ASN A 64 6.95 18.68 -0.08
CA ASN A 64 7.37 19.40 1.11
C ASN A 64 7.28 18.52 2.36
N ARG A 65 8.05 17.44 2.39
CA ARG A 65 8.26 16.63 3.59
C ARG A 65 9.75 16.57 3.93
N VAL A 66 10.11 16.95 5.15
CA VAL A 66 11.50 16.99 5.65
C VAL A 66 11.64 15.94 6.76
N TRP A 67 12.76 15.23 6.76
CA TRP A 67 13.11 14.24 7.78
C TRP A 67 13.77 14.93 8.98
N SER A 68 13.25 14.70 10.19
CA SER A 68 13.88 15.17 11.43
C SER A 68 14.71 14.04 12.05
N GLU A 69 16.03 14.14 11.93
CA GLU A 69 16.97 13.15 12.48
C GLU A 69 16.83 12.96 14.00
N GLU A 70 16.34 13.97 14.71
CA GLU A 70 16.17 13.97 16.17
C GLU A 70 14.93 13.19 16.65
N HIS A 71 13.89 13.05 15.80
CA HIS A 71 12.60 12.47 16.18
C HIS A 71 12.16 11.27 15.32
N GLY A 72 12.97 10.83 14.34
CA GLY A 72 12.75 9.58 13.61
C GLY A 72 11.42 9.52 12.82
N HIS A 73 10.83 10.67 12.47
CA HIS A 73 9.61 10.75 11.67
C HIS A 73 9.69 11.90 10.65
N TRP A 74 8.77 11.87 9.68
CA TRP A 74 8.66 12.87 8.61
C TRP A 74 7.73 14.00 9.02
N HIS A 75 8.14 15.24 8.77
CA HIS A 75 7.30 16.42 8.91
C HIS A 75 6.85 16.89 7.54
N GLU A 76 5.58 17.22 7.38
CA GLU A 76 5.08 17.95 6.21
C GLU A 76 5.21 19.44 6.48
N VAL A 77 6.00 20.14 5.67
CA VAL A 77 5.98 21.59 5.62
C VAL A 77 4.99 21.91 4.50
N GLY A 78 4.14 22.91 4.63
CA GLY A 78 3.16 23.28 3.61
C GLY A 78 3.40 24.71 3.18
N VAL A 79 3.33 24.99 1.88
CA VAL A 79 3.08 26.33 1.35
C VAL A 79 1.73 26.75 1.94
N ASP A 80 1.78 27.62 2.96
CA ASP A 80 0.70 28.40 3.56
C ASP A 80 -0.72 27.83 3.41
N ASN A 81 -0.92 26.62 3.93
CA ASN A 81 -2.21 26.17 4.41
C ASN A 81 -2.06 25.34 5.70
N HIS A 82 -1.14 25.78 6.57
CA HIS A 82 -1.42 25.62 8.00
C HIS A 82 -2.60 26.53 8.33
N SER A 83 -3.79 25.95 8.22
CA SER A 83 -4.86 26.26 9.15
C SER A 83 -4.23 26.45 10.54
N GLN A 84 -4.60 27.57 11.15
CA GLN A 84 -4.17 28.03 12.47
C GLN A 84 -4.50 26.99 13.56
N SER A 85 -3.74 25.89 13.62
CA SER A 85 -3.83 24.89 14.69
C SER A 85 -2.52 24.77 15.45
N TYR A 86 -1.65 25.77 15.37
CA TYR A 86 -0.83 26.16 16.51
C TYR A 86 -1.71 27.05 17.39
N SER A 87 -2.42 26.39 18.31
CA SER A 87 -2.57 26.91 19.66
C SER A 87 -3.06 28.35 19.79
N LYS A 88 -4.17 28.74 19.15
CA LYS A 88 -4.94 29.85 19.72
C LYS A 88 -5.38 29.41 21.11
N ARG A 89 -4.77 30.02 22.13
CA ARG A 89 -5.20 29.88 23.52
C ARG A 89 -6.74 29.95 23.54
N PRO A 90 -7.43 28.97 24.15
CA PRO A 90 -8.88 29.01 24.21
C PRO A 90 -9.32 30.36 24.82
N PRO A 91 -10.31 31.05 24.22
CA PRO A 91 -10.77 32.34 24.71
C PRO A 91 -11.30 32.17 26.14
N GLY A 92 -10.64 32.82 27.10
CA GLY A 92 -10.99 32.68 28.52
C GLY A 92 -9.84 33.03 29.48
N LEU A 93 -10.21 33.35 30.72
CA LEU A 93 -9.25 33.47 31.81
C LEU A 93 -8.58 32.11 32.06
N ALA A 94 -7.30 32.15 32.41
CA ALA A 94 -6.56 30.93 32.73
C ALA A 94 -7.21 30.20 33.91
N PRO A 95 -7.31 28.85 33.88
CA PRO A 95 -7.64 28.08 35.07
C PRO A 95 -6.69 28.44 36.21
N LYS A 96 -7.22 28.62 37.42
CA LYS A 96 -6.44 29.01 38.61
C LYS A 96 -5.29 28.03 38.83
N GLY A 97 -4.06 28.54 38.82
CA GLY A 97 -2.86 27.71 39.02
C GLY A 97 -2.27 27.09 37.75
N LYS A 98 -2.78 27.43 36.55
CA LYS A 98 -2.26 26.93 35.29
C LYS A 98 -1.76 28.03 34.35
N VAL A 99 -0.69 27.76 33.61
CA VAL A 99 -0.10 28.63 32.57
C VAL A 99 -0.18 27.95 31.20
N TRP A 100 -0.45 28.73 30.14
CA TRP A 100 -0.55 28.22 28.77
C TRP A 100 0.86 28.03 28.18
N SER A 101 1.17 26.85 27.65
CA SER A 101 2.38 26.64 26.84
C SER A 101 2.04 26.80 25.36
N GLU A 102 2.56 27.85 24.75
CA GLU A 102 2.39 28.12 23.31
C GLU A 102 3.06 27.03 22.45
N GLU A 103 4.18 26.50 22.95
CA GLU A 103 4.94 25.39 22.35
C GLU A 103 4.11 24.11 22.29
N HIS A 104 3.45 23.75 23.39
CA HIS A 104 2.80 22.44 23.51
C HIS A 104 1.28 22.47 23.38
N GLY A 105 0.66 23.65 23.24
CA GLY A 105 -0.78 23.78 23.08
C GLY A 105 -1.63 23.28 24.24
N HIS A 106 -1.09 23.24 25.46
CA HIS A 106 -1.82 22.83 26.66
C HIS A 106 -1.43 23.65 27.90
N TRP A 107 -2.22 23.49 28.97
CA TRP A 107 -2.02 24.14 30.25
C TRP A 107 -1.04 23.35 31.14
N HIS A 108 0.00 24.00 31.66
CA HIS A 108 0.89 23.47 32.69
C HIS A 108 0.49 23.98 34.08
N ASP A 109 0.67 23.17 35.11
CA ASP A 109 0.51 23.61 36.49
C ASP A 109 1.71 24.47 36.93
N ILE A 110 1.44 25.60 37.59
CA ILE A 110 2.47 26.55 38.06
C ILE A 110 3.21 26.01 39.30
N VAL A 111 2.63 25.03 39.98
CA VAL A 111 3.20 24.42 41.17
C VAL A 111 3.72 23.03 40.81
N PRO A 112 5.04 22.78 40.79
CA PRO A 112 5.54 21.42 40.71
C PRO A 112 4.98 20.61 41.88
N PRO A 113 4.68 19.30 41.71
CA PRO A 113 4.17 18.49 42.81
C PRO A 113 5.10 18.66 44.01
N LYS A 114 4.52 19.04 45.16
CA LYS A 114 5.23 19.12 46.44
C LYS A 114 5.92 17.77 46.63
N ASN A 115 7.21 17.68 46.36
CA ASN A 115 7.95 16.45 46.57
C ASN A 115 8.10 16.29 48.08
N PRO A 116 7.44 15.31 48.72
CA PRO A 116 7.53 15.15 50.17
C PRO A 116 8.92 14.69 50.64
N ASN A 117 9.89 14.50 49.73
CA ASN A 117 11.24 14.02 50.05
C ASN A 117 12.31 15.12 50.19
N PHE A 118 11.96 16.41 50.21
CA PHE A 118 12.94 17.49 50.43
C PHE A 118 12.87 18.13 51.85
N GLU A 119 12.25 17.46 52.81
CA GLU A 119 12.40 17.79 54.24
C GLU A 119 13.01 16.60 54.98
N ARG A 120 14.31 16.40 54.80
CA ARG A 120 15.17 15.75 55.81
C ARG A 120 16.61 16.20 55.67
#